data_AF-Q028U7-F1
#
_entry.id   AF-Q028U7-F1
#
_cell.length_a   1.000
_cell.length_b   1.000
_cell.length_c   1.000
_cell.angle_alpha   90.00
_cell.angle_beta   90.00
_cell.angle_gamma   90.00
#
_symmetry.space_group_name_H-M   'P 1'
#
loop_
_entity.id
_entity.type
_entity.pdbx_description
1 polymer ?
#
loop_
_entity_poly.entity_id
_entity_poly.type
_entity_poly.pdbx_seq_one_letter_code
_entity_poly.pdbx_strand_id
1 'polypeptide(L)'
;MVRHQPTGLGTGSQQPSPPGHIFIARGVAGPYAGDMKILVRLCVCLLPALSIAQGAGPITISMTAEHWQAKENAEFLRQLGFYHGLMRVNSGKAALKDIAFSDGTIEFDVNTFGRGMPGIAFRQQDENNFELLYLRPDPNCPAFSACIQYTPQTHGVMLWDLFPQYQARAPLRESGWNHIKMVVSGRRMKVFVNDAPTPTLEVGRLEGDAMNGGLHLKGPATFANMVITPGAVEGLSAEAAGDPLDGDGGLVRNWRLSKFSALANGKEPLYSEMPGASAEWQPIRAERRGLVNISRVFGKPLPEQTRAVAWLKTTIASDRKQAKKVEIGWTREMWVFVNGKLVYTDQNFFEVDSARKAPDGRCSLENGGFTLPLEAGDNEVAVALANNYFGWGLMLRLADTEGAHLAAAMTVEETGQGGPR
;
A
#
# COMPACT_ATOMS: atom_id res chain seq x y z
N MET A 1 -45.82 -32.98 4.31
CA MET A 1 -47.14 -32.98 4.97
C MET A 1 -47.29 -34.27 5.76
N VAL A 2 -47.84 -34.21 7.00
CA VAL A 2 -48.55 -35.31 7.72
C VAL A 2 -47.78 -36.63 8.01
N ARG A 3 -47.99 -37.38 9.11
CA ARG A 3 -48.10 -37.08 10.57
C ARG A 3 -48.03 -38.41 11.36
N HIS A 4 -47.52 -38.36 12.59
CA HIS A 4 -47.70 -39.33 13.70
C HIS A 4 -47.07 -40.75 13.67
N GLN A 5 -46.89 -41.28 14.88
CA GLN A 5 -46.35 -42.59 15.27
C GLN A 5 -47.49 -43.63 15.46
N PRO A 6 -47.19 -44.89 15.83
CA PRO A 6 -47.23 -45.24 17.27
C PRO A 6 -46.17 -46.27 17.76
N THR A 7 -46.26 -46.58 19.07
CA THR A 7 -45.71 -47.67 19.91
C THR A 7 -45.33 -49.02 19.24
N GLY A 8 -44.46 -49.88 19.80
CA GLY A 8 -43.70 -49.88 21.08
C GLY A 8 -43.32 -51.31 21.55
N LEU A 9 -42.56 -51.44 22.67
CA LEU A 9 -42.08 -52.69 23.33
C LEU A 9 -41.00 -53.52 22.57
N GLY A 10 -40.05 -54.22 23.21
CA GLY A 10 -39.62 -54.15 24.63
C GLY A 10 -38.73 -55.34 25.11
N THR A 11 -37.73 -55.05 25.95
CA THR A 11 -36.96 -55.89 26.92
C THR A 11 -35.93 -54.94 27.60
N GLY A 12 -35.46 -55.04 28.85
CA GLY A 12 -35.53 -56.07 29.90
C GLY A 12 -34.11 -56.61 30.17
N SER A 13 -33.38 -56.24 31.23
CA SER A 13 -33.75 -56.29 32.66
C SER A 13 -32.92 -55.39 33.63
N GLN A 14 -33.57 -54.99 34.74
CA GLN A 14 -33.13 -54.93 36.18
C GLN A 14 -31.63 -54.71 36.53
N GLN A 15 -31.18 -53.71 37.33
CA GLN A 15 -31.52 -53.21 38.71
C GLN A 15 -30.52 -53.71 39.79
N PRO A 16 -30.33 -53.03 40.95
CA PRO A 16 -30.39 -51.58 41.25
C PRO A 16 -29.23 -51.07 42.17
N SER A 17 -29.13 -49.75 42.39
CA SER A 17 -28.34 -49.11 43.47
C SER A 17 -29.03 -49.26 44.85
N PRO A 18 -28.43 -48.78 45.98
CA PRO A 18 -28.73 -47.40 46.47
C PRO A 18 -27.47 -46.75 47.17
N PRO A 19 -27.52 -45.75 48.11
CA PRO A 19 -26.68 -44.54 47.96
C PRO A 19 -25.93 -44.04 49.23
N GLY A 20 -25.32 -42.85 49.17
CA GLY A 20 -25.28 -41.93 50.34
C GLY A 20 -23.95 -41.62 51.03
N HIS A 21 -23.36 -40.49 50.65
CA HIS A 21 -22.29 -39.67 51.25
C HIS A 21 -21.89 -39.81 52.76
N ILE A 22 -20.63 -39.48 53.06
CA ILE A 22 -19.98 -39.50 54.38
C ILE A 22 -19.21 -38.18 54.67
N PHE A 23 -19.34 -37.68 55.92
CA PHE A 23 -18.45 -36.86 56.80
C PHE A 23 -17.32 -35.97 56.19
N ILE A 24 -17.06 -34.71 56.62
CA ILE A 24 -16.84 -34.06 57.95
C ILE A 24 -15.47 -34.38 58.62
N ALA A 25 -14.56 -33.38 58.64
CA ALA A 25 -13.37 -33.16 59.52
C ALA A 25 -12.57 -31.94 58.98
N ARG A 26 -11.67 -31.16 59.65
CA ARG A 26 -11.17 -30.86 61.03
C ARG A 26 -10.26 -29.59 60.89
N GLY A 27 -9.83 -28.79 61.89
CA GLY A 27 -10.07 -28.69 63.34
C GLY A 27 -8.89 -29.13 64.24
N VAL A 28 -8.34 -28.38 65.22
CA VAL A 28 -8.56 -26.99 65.72
C VAL A 28 -7.33 -26.48 66.52
N ALA A 29 -6.72 -25.31 66.20
CA ALA A 29 -5.89 -24.42 67.07
C ALA A 29 -5.29 -23.25 66.24
N GLY A 30 -4.87 -22.08 66.74
CA GLY A 30 -4.80 -21.50 68.10
C GLY A 30 -4.48 -19.97 68.02
N PRO A 31 -4.45 -19.21 69.13
CA PRO A 31 -4.66 -17.75 69.10
C PRO A 31 -3.38 -16.89 69.16
N TYR A 32 -3.48 -15.63 68.70
CA TYR A 32 -3.09 -14.41 69.44
C TYR A 32 -3.75 -13.17 68.82
N ALA A 33 -3.89 -12.08 69.60
CA ALA A 33 -4.61 -10.87 69.20
C ALA A 33 -3.69 -9.79 68.58
N GLY A 34 -4.23 -8.98 67.67
CA GLY A 34 -3.59 -7.79 67.10
C GLY A 34 -4.56 -6.98 66.24
N ASP A 35 -4.55 -5.65 66.36
CA ASP A 35 -5.57 -4.76 65.81
C ASP A 35 -5.57 -4.69 64.26
N MET A 36 -6.58 -5.26 63.62
CA MET A 36 -6.80 -5.11 62.18
C MET A 36 -7.74 -3.94 61.87
N LYS A 37 -7.14 -2.75 61.67
CA LYS A 37 -7.85 -1.56 61.19
C LYS A 37 -8.52 -1.85 59.84
N ILE A 38 -9.83 -1.56 59.73
CA ILE A 38 -10.59 -1.72 58.48
C ILE A 38 -10.11 -0.66 57.48
N LEU A 39 -9.16 -1.03 56.63
CA LEU A 39 -8.69 -0.19 55.54
C LEU A 39 -9.67 -0.28 54.37
N VAL A 40 -10.66 0.63 54.34
CA VAL A 40 -11.55 0.81 53.20
C VAL A 40 -10.72 1.29 52.01
N ARG A 41 -10.23 0.34 51.20
CA ARG A 41 -9.59 0.63 49.91
C ARG A 41 -10.66 1.12 48.94
N LEU A 42 -10.84 2.43 48.91
CA LEU A 42 -11.64 3.12 47.91
C LEU A 42 -11.02 2.82 46.54
N CYS A 43 -11.63 1.89 45.80
CA CYS A 43 -11.12 1.47 44.50
C CYS A 43 -11.47 2.54 43.47
N VAL A 44 -10.66 3.60 43.42
CA VAL A 44 -10.78 4.68 42.43
C VAL A 44 -10.47 4.10 41.06
N CYS A 45 -11.52 3.72 40.34
CA CYS A 45 -11.45 3.39 38.93
C CYS A 45 -11.03 4.63 38.15
N LEU A 46 -9.72 4.79 37.96
CA LEU A 46 -9.13 5.70 36.98
C LEU A 46 -9.52 5.22 35.58
N LEU A 47 -10.74 5.56 35.17
CA LEU A 47 -11.13 5.60 33.77
C LEU A 47 -10.09 6.47 33.06
N PRO A 48 -9.33 5.94 32.08
CA PRO A 48 -8.46 6.78 31.29
C PRO A 48 -9.36 7.79 30.57
N ALA A 49 -9.17 9.07 30.88
CA ALA A 49 -9.83 10.14 30.15
C ALA A 49 -9.33 10.07 28.70
N LEU A 50 -10.13 9.45 27.83
CA LEU A 50 -9.97 9.56 26.39
C LEU A 50 -10.15 11.03 26.04
N SER A 51 -9.03 11.76 26.00
CA SER A 51 -8.96 13.10 25.43
C SER A 51 -9.38 13.00 23.97
N ILE A 52 -10.68 13.19 23.72
CA ILE A 52 -11.19 13.47 22.38
C ILE A 52 -10.48 14.73 21.95
N ALA A 53 -9.46 14.57 21.09
CA ALA A 53 -8.77 15.69 20.51
C ALA A 53 -9.79 16.50 19.72
N GLN A 54 -10.16 17.67 20.23
CA GLN A 54 -10.95 18.62 19.47
C GLN A 54 -10.09 18.99 18.26
N GLY A 55 -10.53 18.54 17.08
CA GLY A 55 -9.88 18.90 15.82
C GLY A 55 -9.79 20.41 15.71
N ALA A 56 -8.68 20.91 15.14
CA ALA A 56 -8.54 22.33 14.94
C ALA A 56 -9.63 22.84 14.00
N GLY A 57 -10.14 24.05 14.27
CA GLY A 57 -11.18 24.66 13.43
C GLY A 57 -10.73 24.79 11.96
N PRO A 58 -11.69 24.89 11.02
CA PRO A 58 -11.38 24.97 9.60
C PRO A 58 -10.48 26.18 9.29
N ILE A 59 -9.38 25.90 8.61
CA ILE A 59 -8.37 26.87 8.19
C ILE A 59 -8.58 27.17 6.70
N THR A 60 -9.17 28.32 6.39
CA THR A 60 -9.33 28.78 5.01
C THR A 60 -8.01 29.30 4.47
N ILE A 61 -7.52 28.71 3.37
CA ILE A 61 -6.25 29.05 2.73
C ILE A 61 -6.51 30.02 1.58
N SER A 62 -5.99 31.24 1.69
CA SER A 62 -6.11 32.21 0.59
C SER A 62 -5.12 31.89 -0.53
N MET A 63 -5.58 32.00 -1.77
CA MET A 63 -4.80 31.76 -2.99
C MET A 63 -3.98 33.01 -3.33
N THR A 64 -2.99 33.30 -2.48
CA THR A 64 -2.08 34.46 -2.62
C THR A 64 -0.62 34.05 -2.45
N ALA A 65 0.29 34.88 -2.98
CA ALA A 65 1.75 34.70 -2.83
C ALA A 65 2.25 34.75 -1.37
N GLU A 66 1.40 35.18 -0.42
CA GLU A 66 1.68 35.13 1.01
C GLU A 66 1.70 33.68 1.50
N HIS A 67 0.63 32.91 1.24
CA HIS A 67 0.52 31.51 1.65
C HIS A 67 1.25 30.52 0.73
N TRP A 68 1.45 30.85 -0.55
CA TRP A 68 1.94 29.89 -1.54
C TRP A 68 3.33 30.23 -2.07
N GLN A 69 4.22 29.24 -2.06
CA GLN A 69 5.52 29.28 -2.73
C GLN A 69 5.41 28.58 -4.10
N ALA A 70 5.30 29.37 -5.15
CA ALA A 70 5.37 28.90 -6.53
C ALA A 70 6.74 29.21 -7.17
N LYS A 71 6.94 28.72 -8.40
CA LYS A 71 7.93 29.24 -9.36
C LYS A 71 7.18 30.12 -10.38
N GLU A 72 7.85 30.60 -11.43
CA GLU A 72 7.33 31.51 -12.47
C GLU A 72 6.13 30.98 -13.29
N ASN A 73 5.66 29.76 -12.99
CA ASN A 73 4.57 29.06 -13.67
C ASN A 73 3.23 29.10 -12.92
N ALA A 74 3.08 29.94 -11.89
CA ALA A 74 1.79 30.21 -11.26
C ALA A 74 1.45 31.71 -11.18
N GLU A 75 0.16 32.02 -11.33
CA GLU A 75 -0.42 33.37 -11.26
C GLU A 75 -1.46 33.43 -10.12
N PHE A 76 -1.50 34.55 -9.40
CA PHE A 76 -2.50 34.81 -8.36
C PHE A 76 -3.48 35.88 -8.85
N LEU A 77 -4.77 35.54 -8.92
CA LEU A 77 -5.81 36.36 -9.54
C LEU A 77 -6.91 36.70 -8.54
N ARG A 78 -7.54 37.87 -8.71
CA ARG A 78 -8.75 38.28 -7.98
C ARG A 78 -9.92 38.31 -8.95
N GLN A 79 -11.03 37.66 -8.59
CA GLN A 79 -12.24 37.61 -9.40
C GLN A 79 -13.48 37.68 -8.49
N LEU A 80 -14.54 38.33 -8.96
CA LEU A 80 -15.81 38.40 -8.24
C LEU A 80 -16.35 36.98 -7.96
N GLY A 81 -16.81 36.74 -6.73
CA GLY A 81 -17.21 35.42 -6.23
C GLY A 81 -16.09 34.62 -5.56
N PHE A 82 -14.81 34.93 -5.84
CA PHE A 82 -13.65 34.25 -5.25
C PHE A 82 -12.96 35.14 -4.22
N TYR A 83 -13.59 35.30 -3.05
CA TYR A 83 -13.14 36.19 -1.97
C TYR A 83 -11.73 35.85 -1.44
N HIS A 84 -11.36 34.56 -1.46
CA HIS A 84 -10.04 34.06 -1.07
C HIS A 84 -9.04 34.00 -2.23
N GLY A 85 -9.38 34.57 -3.40
CA GLY A 85 -8.53 34.59 -4.60
C GLY A 85 -8.57 33.30 -5.41
N LEU A 86 -7.80 33.30 -6.50
CA LEU A 86 -7.58 32.18 -7.41
C LEU A 86 -6.08 31.98 -7.62
N MET A 87 -5.60 30.73 -7.62
CA MET A 87 -4.23 30.40 -8.02
C MET A 87 -4.25 29.57 -9.30
N ARG A 88 -3.79 30.15 -10.41
CA ARG A 88 -3.62 29.45 -11.69
C ARG A 88 -2.22 28.89 -11.79
N VAL A 89 -2.08 27.57 -11.75
CA VAL A 89 -0.80 26.86 -11.91
C VAL A 89 -0.74 26.32 -13.34
N ASN A 90 0.01 26.98 -14.23
CA ASN A 90 0.11 26.60 -15.64
C ASN A 90 0.98 25.34 -15.85
N SER A 91 1.97 25.10 -15.00
CA SER A 91 2.77 23.86 -14.96
C SER A 91 3.38 23.68 -13.57
N GLY A 92 4.03 22.53 -13.31
CA GLY A 92 4.74 22.29 -12.05
C GLY A 92 3.82 22.31 -10.81
N LYS A 93 4.28 22.97 -9.74
CA LYS A 93 3.62 22.99 -8.43
C LYS A 93 3.76 24.34 -7.71
N ALA A 94 2.82 24.62 -6.82
CA ALA A 94 2.89 25.65 -5.79
C ALA A 94 2.75 24.98 -4.41
N ALA A 95 3.74 25.16 -3.53
CA ALA A 95 3.77 24.59 -2.19
C ALA A 95 3.10 25.54 -1.18
N LEU A 96 2.35 24.98 -0.23
CA LEU A 96 1.77 25.72 0.88
C LEU A 96 2.85 25.98 1.94
N LYS A 97 2.99 27.23 2.37
CA LYS A 97 3.94 27.63 3.43
C LYS A 97 3.34 27.36 4.82
N ASP A 98 4.24 27.14 5.77
CA ASP A 98 4.00 27.19 7.23
C ASP A 98 2.88 26.28 7.79
N ILE A 99 2.37 25.36 6.97
CA ILE A 99 1.33 24.39 7.32
C ILE A 99 1.81 22.98 6.97
N ALA A 100 1.89 22.13 7.99
CA ALA A 100 2.05 20.69 7.85
C ALA A 100 0.70 19.99 8.11
N PHE A 101 0.48 18.87 7.42
CA PHE A 101 -0.74 18.07 7.51
C PHE A 101 -0.40 16.62 7.80
N SER A 102 -1.09 16.01 8.77
CA SER A 102 -1.09 14.56 8.99
C SER A 102 -2.46 13.98 8.64
N ASP A 103 -3.51 14.41 9.34
CA ASP A 103 -4.85 13.83 9.35
C ASP A 103 -5.91 14.91 9.45
N GLY A 104 -7.10 14.62 8.93
CA GLY A 104 -8.24 15.53 8.87
C GLY A 104 -8.83 15.61 7.47
N THR A 105 -9.59 16.68 7.23
CA THR A 105 -10.24 16.95 5.93
C THR A 105 -9.50 18.05 5.18
N ILE A 106 -9.32 17.88 3.87
CA ILE A 106 -8.89 18.91 2.92
C ILE A 106 -9.97 19.03 1.85
N GLU A 107 -10.51 20.24 1.68
CA GLU A 107 -11.52 20.57 0.66
C GLU A 107 -10.97 21.69 -0.22
N PHE A 108 -11.16 21.61 -1.55
CA PHE A 108 -10.76 22.66 -2.50
C PHE A 108 -11.51 22.55 -3.82
N ASP A 109 -11.61 23.66 -4.55
CA ASP A 109 -12.14 23.70 -5.90
C ASP A 109 -11.00 23.73 -6.94
N VAL A 110 -11.16 22.98 -8.03
CA VAL A 110 -10.18 22.89 -9.12
C VAL A 110 -10.85 22.94 -10.50
N ASN A 111 -10.35 23.81 -11.38
CA ASN A 111 -10.75 23.93 -12.78
C ASN A 111 -9.55 23.56 -13.66
N THR A 112 -9.62 22.41 -14.32
CA THR A 112 -8.51 21.80 -15.06
C THR A 112 -8.43 22.30 -16.50
N PHE A 113 -7.22 22.41 -17.06
CA PHE A 113 -7.04 22.83 -18.46
C PHE A 113 -5.79 22.23 -19.09
N GLY A 114 -5.80 22.04 -20.41
CA GLY A 114 -4.66 21.47 -21.15
C GLY A 114 -4.42 19.99 -20.82
N ARG A 115 -3.23 19.49 -21.18
CA ARG A 115 -2.82 18.10 -20.88
C ARG A 115 -1.90 18.06 -19.66
N GLY A 116 -2.18 17.17 -18.73
CA GLY A 116 -1.33 16.91 -17.57
C GLY A 116 -2.05 16.09 -16.50
N MET A 117 -1.52 16.15 -15.29
CA MET A 117 -2.02 15.41 -14.12
C MET A 117 -2.16 16.40 -12.95
N PRO A 118 -3.14 17.33 -13.00
CA PRO A 118 -3.34 18.30 -11.93
C PRO A 118 -3.86 17.63 -10.66
N GLY A 119 -3.60 18.22 -9.49
CA GLY A 119 -4.01 17.63 -8.22
C GLY A 119 -3.28 18.23 -7.02
N ILE A 120 -3.16 17.42 -5.97
CA ILE A 120 -2.62 17.81 -4.66
C ILE A 120 -1.69 16.73 -4.13
N ALA A 121 -0.49 17.14 -3.71
CA ALA A 121 0.40 16.33 -2.89
C ALA A 121 0.26 16.71 -1.41
N PHE A 122 0.38 15.73 -0.54
CA PHE A 122 0.21 15.85 0.91
C PHE A 122 1.23 14.97 1.65
N ARG A 123 1.44 15.27 2.94
CA ARG A 123 2.49 14.65 3.77
C ARG A 123 3.89 14.72 3.13
N GLN A 124 4.15 15.80 2.40
CA GLN A 124 5.41 16.00 1.67
C GLN A 124 6.57 16.20 2.65
N GLN A 125 7.63 15.40 2.49
CA GLN A 125 8.89 15.59 3.22
C GLN A 125 9.87 16.45 2.43
N ASP A 126 10.00 16.21 1.12
CA ASP A 126 10.94 16.88 0.22
C ASP A 126 10.42 16.91 -1.24
N GLU A 127 11.24 17.16 -2.26
CA GLU A 127 10.79 17.14 -3.66
C GLU A 127 10.61 15.72 -4.26
N ASN A 128 11.08 14.70 -3.56
CA ASN A 128 11.17 13.30 -3.97
C ASN A 128 10.16 12.39 -3.25
N ASN A 129 9.73 12.76 -2.04
CA ASN A 129 8.94 11.94 -1.11
C ASN A 129 7.64 12.65 -0.67
N PHE A 130 6.49 12.19 -1.16
CA PHE A 130 5.15 12.70 -0.82
C PHE A 130 4.02 11.73 -1.23
N GLU A 131 2.84 11.88 -0.63
CA GLU A 131 1.61 11.28 -1.15
C GLU A 131 1.00 12.18 -2.24
N LEU A 132 0.48 11.62 -3.32
CA LEU A 132 -0.11 12.39 -4.44
C LEU A 132 -1.50 11.87 -4.81
N LEU A 133 -2.48 12.77 -4.83
CA LEU A 133 -3.77 12.57 -5.49
C LEU A 133 -3.82 13.44 -6.75
N TYR A 134 -4.08 12.84 -7.91
CA TYR A 134 -4.23 13.58 -9.17
C TYR A 134 -5.46 13.17 -9.98
N LEU A 135 -5.84 14.08 -10.86
CA LEU A 135 -6.92 13.96 -11.81
C LEU A 135 -6.34 13.69 -13.21
N ARG A 136 -7.09 12.96 -14.03
CA ARG A 136 -6.91 12.85 -15.48
C ARG A 136 -8.27 13.17 -16.14
N PRO A 137 -8.60 14.44 -16.36
CA PRO A 137 -9.86 14.83 -16.99
C PRO A 137 -9.94 14.31 -18.43
N ASP A 138 -11.06 13.67 -18.77
CA ASP A 138 -11.36 13.11 -20.09
C ASP A 138 -12.90 13.08 -20.26
N PRO A 139 -13.46 13.30 -21.45
CA PRO A 139 -14.90 13.20 -21.69
C PRO A 139 -15.53 11.88 -21.23
N ASN A 140 -14.75 10.79 -21.23
CA ASN A 140 -15.18 9.43 -20.91
C ASN A 140 -14.97 9.06 -19.43
N CYS A 141 -14.72 10.01 -18.52
CA CYS A 141 -14.44 9.71 -17.11
C CYS A 141 -15.49 8.90 -16.32
N PRO A 142 -16.80 8.92 -16.67
CA PRO A 142 -17.78 7.97 -16.13
C PRO A 142 -17.52 6.50 -16.54
N ALA A 143 -16.75 6.25 -17.60
CA ALA A 143 -16.44 4.93 -18.14
C ALA A 143 -14.96 4.51 -17.95
N PHE A 144 -14.02 5.45 -18.00
CA PHE A 144 -12.58 5.19 -17.86
C PHE A 144 -12.14 5.07 -16.39
N SER A 145 -11.39 4.02 -16.06
CA SER A 145 -11.09 3.63 -14.67
C SER A 145 -9.93 4.39 -14.00
N ALA A 146 -9.31 5.36 -14.66
CA ALA A 146 -8.15 6.09 -14.12
C ALA A 146 -8.26 7.62 -14.23
N CYS A 147 -9.47 8.16 -14.07
CA CYS A 147 -9.74 9.60 -14.08
C CYS A 147 -9.45 10.32 -12.76
N ILE A 148 -9.47 9.59 -11.65
CA ILE A 148 -8.81 9.99 -10.41
C ILE A 148 -7.88 8.86 -9.98
N GLN A 149 -6.68 9.20 -9.52
CA GLN A 149 -5.71 8.20 -9.05
C GLN A 149 -4.88 8.76 -7.90
N TYR A 150 -4.67 7.91 -6.89
CA TYR A 150 -3.73 8.11 -5.80
C TYR A 150 -2.45 7.30 -6.05
N THR A 151 -1.30 7.86 -5.67
CA THR A 151 -0.01 7.17 -5.65
C THR A 151 0.96 7.88 -4.70
N PRO A 152 1.88 7.17 -4.03
CA PRO A 152 3.05 7.80 -3.45
C PRO A 152 4.05 8.21 -4.55
N GLN A 153 4.80 9.27 -4.29
CA GLN A 153 6.14 9.45 -4.84
C GLN A 153 7.15 9.11 -3.74
N THR A 154 8.08 8.18 -4.02
CA THR A 154 9.13 7.75 -3.10
C THR A 154 10.46 7.75 -3.85
N HIS A 155 11.51 8.33 -3.26
CA HIS A 155 12.86 8.46 -3.86
C HIS A 155 12.84 9.01 -5.30
N GLY A 156 11.92 9.94 -5.59
CA GLY A 156 11.77 10.59 -6.90
C GLY A 156 11.00 9.78 -7.94
N VAL A 157 10.46 8.61 -7.58
CA VAL A 157 9.65 7.74 -8.46
C VAL A 157 8.17 7.84 -8.07
N MET A 158 7.32 8.26 -9.01
CA MET A 158 5.86 8.23 -8.86
C MET A 158 5.35 6.82 -9.16
N LEU A 159 4.88 6.10 -8.15
CA LEU A 159 4.64 4.64 -8.20
C LEU A 159 3.23 4.26 -8.73
N TRP A 160 2.69 5.05 -9.66
CA TRP A 160 1.29 4.94 -10.10
C TRP A 160 0.97 3.61 -10.79
N ASP A 161 1.98 2.95 -11.33
CA ASP A 161 1.91 1.68 -12.05
C ASP A 161 2.16 0.46 -11.15
N LEU A 162 2.53 0.66 -9.87
CA LEU A 162 2.63 -0.41 -8.88
C LEU A 162 1.34 -0.62 -8.07
N PHE A 163 0.41 0.35 -8.10
CA PHE A 163 -0.80 0.34 -7.27
C PHE A 163 -2.10 0.43 -8.11
N PRO A 164 -2.38 -0.55 -9.00
CA PRO A 164 -3.54 -0.53 -9.90
C PRO A 164 -4.90 -0.48 -9.19
N GLN A 165 -4.96 -0.78 -7.89
CA GLN A 165 -6.19 -0.64 -7.09
C GLN A 165 -6.56 0.79 -6.70
N TYR A 166 -5.65 1.77 -6.79
CA TYR A 166 -5.87 3.13 -6.28
C TYR A 166 -6.20 4.15 -7.37
N GLN A 167 -6.98 3.71 -8.36
CA GLN A 167 -7.52 4.53 -9.44
C GLN A 167 -9.02 4.27 -9.60
N ALA A 168 -9.80 5.27 -10.01
CA ALA A 168 -11.24 5.16 -10.18
C ALA A 168 -11.79 5.94 -11.37
N ARG A 169 -12.99 5.53 -11.80
CA ARG A 169 -13.96 6.38 -12.50
C ARG A 169 -14.36 7.54 -11.59
N ALA A 170 -14.67 8.70 -12.16
CA ALA A 170 -15.08 9.86 -11.38
C ALA A 170 -16.20 10.65 -12.09
N PRO A 171 -17.13 11.28 -11.34
CA PRO A 171 -18.05 12.28 -11.87
C PRO A 171 -17.33 13.62 -12.11
N LEU A 172 -16.16 13.56 -12.75
CA LEU A 172 -15.25 14.67 -12.98
C LEU A 172 -15.67 15.41 -14.26
N ARG A 173 -15.89 16.72 -14.14
CA ARG A 173 -16.17 17.64 -15.25
C ARG A 173 -14.84 17.94 -15.94
N GLU A 174 -14.74 17.65 -17.24
CA GLU A 174 -13.52 17.94 -18.03
C GLU A 174 -13.15 19.43 -18.02
N SER A 175 -14.17 20.29 -18.04
CA SER A 175 -14.05 21.74 -17.99
C SER A 175 -14.94 22.35 -16.90
N GLY A 176 -14.51 23.48 -16.35
CA GLY A 176 -15.20 24.14 -15.24
C GLY A 176 -14.79 23.59 -13.87
N TRP A 177 -15.45 24.09 -12.83
CA TRP A 177 -15.09 23.79 -11.45
C TRP A 177 -15.51 22.39 -11.02
N ASN A 178 -14.56 21.65 -10.48
CA ASN A 178 -14.77 20.44 -9.71
C ASN A 178 -14.46 20.70 -8.23
N HIS A 179 -15.35 20.28 -7.35
CA HIS A 179 -15.06 20.26 -5.91
C HIS A 179 -14.37 18.95 -5.55
N ILE A 180 -13.30 19.01 -4.75
CA ILE A 180 -12.56 17.84 -4.28
C ILE A 180 -12.51 17.87 -2.75
N LYS A 181 -13.00 16.80 -2.12
CA LYS A 181 -12.89 16.56 -0.68
C LYS A 181 -12.05 15.33 -0.41
N MET A 182 -11.03 15.46 0.42
CA MET A 182 -10.17 14.37 0.91
C MET A 182 -10.34 14.26 2.42
N VAL A 183 -10.73 13.08 2.90
CA VAL A 183 -10.73 12.74 4.32
C VAL A 183 -9.58 11.77 4.56
N VAL A 184 -8.57 12.19 5.32
CA VAL A 184 -7.34 11.43 5.59
C VAL A 184 -7.26 11.07 7.07
N SER A 185 -7.01 9.80 7.37
CA SER A 185 -6.93 9.29 8.74
C SER A 185 -5.89 8.17 8.82
N GLY A 186 -4.80 8.40 9.54
CA GLY A 186 -3.70 7.46 9.73
C GLY A 186 -3.15 6.94 8.42
N ARG A 187 -3.44 5.68 8.09
CA ARG A 187 -3.05 5.01 6.84
C ARG A 187 -4.20 4.90 5.83
N ARG A 188 -5.34 5.58 5.98
CA ARG A 188 -6.43 5.60 4.99
C ARG A 188 -6.72 7.00 4.44
N MET A 189 -7.28 7.02 3.24
CA MET A 189 -7.93 8.20 2.67
C MET A 189 -9.24 7.82 1.96
N LYS A 190 -10.26 8.67 2.07
CA LYS A 190 -11.45 8.68 1.22
C LYS A 190 -11.48 9.98 0.42
N VAL A 191 -11.84 9.90 -0.86
CA VAL A 191 -11.95 11.06 -1.74
C VAL A 191 -13.35 11.14 -2.33
N PHE A 192 -13.97 12.32 -2.30
CA PHE A 192 -15.23 12.64 -2.93
C PHE A 192 -14.99 13.70 -4.01
N VAL A 193 -15.66 13.55 -5.16
CA VAL A 193 -15.56 14.45 -6.32
C VAL A 193 -16.94 15.01 -6.63
N ASN A 194 -17.07 16.33 -6.66
CA ASN A 194 -18.34 17.03 -6.80
C ASN A 194 -19.38 16.53 -5.78
N ASP A 195 -20.64 16.55 -6.16
CA ASP A 195 -21.83 16.25 -5.36
C ASP A 195 -22.02 14.74 -5.09
N ALA A 196 -20.93 13.96 -5.06
CA ALA A 196 -20.95 12.51 -4.92
C ALA A 196 -21.36 12.08 -3.49
N PRO A 197 -22.48 11.34 -3.31
CA PRO A 197 -22.98 10.96 -1.98
C PRO A 197 -22.17 9.83 -1.32
N THR A 198 -21.21 9.23 -2.05
CA THR A 198 -20.31 8.18 -1.57
C THR A 198 -18.89 8.46 -2.08
N PRO A 199 -17.84 7.93 -1.41
CA PRO A 199 -16.47 8.09 -1.85
C PRO A 199 -16.29 7.64 -3.31
N THR A 200 -15.65 8.50 -4.10
CA THR A 200 -15.26 8.24 -5.49
C THR A 200 -13.99 7.37 -5.55
N LEU A 201 -13.10 7.51 -4.57
CA LEU A 201 -11.91 6.68 -4.40
C LEU A 201 -11.69 6.37 -2.92
N GLU A 202 -11.49 5.09 -2.58
CA GLU A 202 -11.08 4.65 -1.25
C GLU A 202 -9.65 4.08 -1.27
N VAL A 203 -8.76 4.70 -0.51
CA VAL A 203 -7.37 4.29 -0.37
C VAL A 203 -7.23 3.54 0.95
N GLY A 204 -7.31 2.21 0.86
CA GLY A 204 -7.22 1.30 2.01
C GLY A 204 -5.85 1.30 2.71
N ARG A 205 -4.77 1.66 2.02
CA ARG A 205 -3.48 2.01 2.64
C ARG A 205 -2.85 3.17 1.87
N LEU A 206 -2.44 4.19 2.60
CA LEU A 206 -1.49 5.22 2.18
C LEU A 206 -0.09 4.58 2.20
N GLU A 207 0.45 4.39 1.00
CA GLU A 207 1.65 3.60 0.69
C GLU A 207 2.95 4.44 0.73
N GLY A 208 2.87 5.75 0.96
CA GLY A 208 4.03 6.65 1.11
C GLY A 208 4.70 6.51 2.48
N ASP A 209 5.94 6.98 2.58
CA ASP A 209 6.80 6.65 3.72
C ASP A 209 6.52 7.52 4.97
N ALA A 210 5.87 8.69 4.80
CA ALA A 210 5.60 9.67 5.87
C ALA A 210 4.13 9.69 6.36
N MET A 211 3.94 10.08 7.63
CA MET A 211 2.62 10.24 8.28
C MET A 211 2.19 11.72 8.42
N ASN A 212 3.12 12.66 8.19
CA ASN A 212 2.89 14.10 8.24
C ASN A 212 3.76 14.77 7.15
N GLY A 213 3.58 16.07 6.93
CA GLY A 213 4.45 16.87 6.06
C GLY A 213 3.71 18.00 5.35
N GLY A 214 4.38 18.68 4.43
CA GLY A 214 3.83 19.79 3.67
C GLY A 214 2.76 19.38 2.63
N LEU A 215 2.21 20.40 1.98
CA LEU A 215 1.19 20.30 0.94
C LEU A 215 1.64 21.05 -0.32
N HIS A 216 1.33 20.55 -1.51
CA HIS A 216 1.46 21.35 -2.74
C HIS A 216 0.34 21.07 -3.74
N LEU A 217 -0.12 22.13 -4.43
CA LEU A 217 -1.06 22.03 -5.54
C LEU A 217 -0.28 21.96 -6.86
N LYS A 218 -0.69 21.08 -7.76
CA LYS A 218 0.04 20.69 -8.97
C LYS A 218 -0.78 21.02 -10.23
N GLY A 219 -0.16 21.67 -11.21
CA GLY A 219 -0.81 22.03 -12.48
C GLY A 219 -0.81 20.91 -13.54
N PRO A 220 -1.46 21.15 -14.69
CA PRO A 220 -2.11 22.40 -15.11
C PRO A 220 -3.57 22.54 -14.61
N ALA A 221 -3.84 23.55 -13.77
CA ALA A 221 -5.18 23.87 -13.26
C ALA A 221 -5.25 25.25 -12.58
N THR A 222 -6.46 25.78 -12.41
CA THR A 222 -6.76 26.89 -11.48
C THR A 222 -7.41 26.33 -10.23
N PHE A 223 -6.97 26.80 -9.05
CA PHE A 223 -7.44 26.38 -7.74
C PHE A 223 -8.12 27.53 -6.99
N ALA A 224 -9.12 27.19 -6.17
CA ALA A 224 -9.87 28.12 -5.34
C ALA A 224 -10.33 27.46 -4.02
N ASN A 225 -10.83 28.30 -3.10
CA ASN A 225 -11.66 27.89 -1.96
C ASN A 225 -11.09 26.74 -1.09
N MET A 226 -9.76 26.70 -0.91
CA MET A 226 -9.14 25.63 -0.12
C MET A 226 -9.37 25.81 1.38
N VAL A 227 -9.82 24.74 2.04
CA VAL A 227 -10.01 24.66 3.49
C VAL A 227 -9.32 23.39 4.00
N ILE A 228 -8.61 23.51 5.12
CA ILE A 228 -8.02 22.37 5.84
C ILE A 228 -8.64 22.32 7.23
N THR A 229 -9.18 21.17 7.65
CA THR A 229 -9.72 20.97 9.00
C THR A 229 -8.95 19.84 9.69
N PRO A 230 -7.86 20.15 10.43
CA PRO A 230 -6.99 19.14 11.04
C PRO A 230 -7.72 18.27 12.07
N GLY A 231 -7.54 16.96 11.99
CA GLY A 231 -8.20 15.97 12.86
C GLY A 231 -9.67 15.67 12.53
N ALA A 232 -10.31 16.40 11.61
CA ALA A 232 -11.66 16.07 11.13
C ALA A 232 -11.65 14.85 10.19
N VAL A 233 -11.67 13.65 10.76
CA VAL A 233 -11.51 12.38 10.03
C VAL A 233 -12.83 11.68 9.66
N GLU A 234 -13.98 12.28 9.95
CA GLU A 234 -15.34 11.80 9.57
C GLU A 234 -15.61 10.31 9.87
N GLY A 235 -15.03 9.77 10.95
CA GLY A 235 -15.16 8.36 11.35
C GLY A 235 -14.30 7.37 10.56
N LEU A 236 -13.43 7.83 9.66
CA LEU A 236 -12.47 6.99 8.94
C LEU A 236 -11.43 6.40 9.91
N SER A 237 -11.32 5.07 9.95
CA SER A 237 -10.32 4.39 10.77
C SER A 237 -8.89 4.72 10.32
N ALA A 238 -8.04 5.02 11.30
CA ALA A 238 -6.62 5.31 11.10
C ALA A 238 -5.79 4.07 10.71
N GLU A 239 -6.21 2.87 11.12
CA GLU A 239 -5.48 1.64 10.82
C GLU A 239 -5.64 1.24 9.35
N ALA A 240 -4.58 0.71 8.73
CA ALA A 240 -4.65 0.24 7.34
C ALA A 240 -5.76 -0.81 7.13
N ALA A 241 -6.30 -0.89 5.92
CA ALA A 241 -7.13 -2.02 5.51
C ALA A 241 -6.27 -3.29 5.41
N GLY A 242 -6.84 -4.43 5.80
CA GLY A 242 -6.23 -5.74 5.61
C GLY A 242 -5.73 -5.91 4.17
N ASP A 243 -4.63 -6.63 4.01
CA ASP A 243 -4.15 -7.00 2.67
C ASP A 243 -5.05 -8.12 2.12
N PRO A 244 -5.70 -7.95 0.95
CA PRO A 244 -6.57 -8.98 0.38
C PRO A 244 -5.84 -10.26 -0.03
N LEU A 245 -4.49 -10.26 -0.05
CA LEU A 245 -3.66 -11.45 -0.24
C LEU A 245 -2.75 -11.73 0.97
N ASP A 246 -3.16 -11.28 2.18
CA ASP A 246 -2.58 -11.82 3.41
C ASP A 246 -2.93 -13.30 3.55
N GLY A 247 -2.03 -14.09 4.12
CA GLY A 247 -2.19 -15.55 4.22
C GLY A 247 -2.16 -16.34 2.89
N ASP A 248 -2.15 -15.69 1.72
CA ASP A 248 -1.98 -16.37 0.41
C ASP A 248 -0.63 -17.12 0.42
N GLY A 249 -0.67 -18.45 0.50
CA GLY A 249 0.52 -19.28 0.64
C GLY A 249 1.36 -19.39 -0.64
N GLY A 250 0.78 -19.09 -1.81
CA GLY A 250 1.47 -19.18 -3.10
C GLY A 250 2.35 -17.96 -3.41
N LEU A 251 2.07 -16.82 -2.78
CA LEU A 251 2.84 -15.58 -2.97
C LEU A 251 4.28 -15.70 -2.44
N VAL A 252 5.24 -15.61 -3.36
CA VAL A 252 6.68 -15.66 -3.08
C VAL A 252 7.15 -14.31 -2.54
N ARG A 253 7.15 -14.17 -1.21
CA ARG A 253 7.39 -12.88 -0.54
C ARG A 253 8.84 -12.59 -0.18
N ASN A 254 9.72 -13.58 -0.06
CA ASN A 254 11.09 -13.39 0.45
C ASN A 254 12.13 -13.58 -0.66
N TRP A 255 12.99 -12.59 -0.85
CA TRP A 255 13.97 -12.52 -1.93
C TRP A 255 15.29 -11.93 -1.44
N ARG A 256 16.35 -12.09 -2.24
CA ARG A 256 17.57 -11.27 -2.17
C ARG A 256 17.64 -10.41 -3.42
N LEU A 257 18.06 -9.15 -3.26
CA LEU A 257 18.21 -8.15 -4.31
C LEU A 257 19.70 -7.84 -4.51
N SER A 258 20.18 -7.86 -5.76
CA SER A 258 21.52 -7.40 -6.10
C SER A 258 21.59 -5.87 -6.14
N LYS A 259 22.80 -5.31 -6.19
CA LYS A 259 22.99 -3.96 -6.74
C LYS A 259 22.53 -3.92 -8.20
N PHE A 260 22.07 -2.75 -8.65
CA PHE A 260 21.72 -2.55 -10.06
C PHE A 260 22.97 -2.37 -10.94
N SER A 261 22.80 -2.56 -12.25
CA SER A 261 23.76 -2.17 -13.28
C SER A 261 23.05 -1.53 -14.47
N ALA A 262 23.79 -0.91 -15.38
CA ALA A 262 23.23 -0.41 -16.64
C ALA A 262 23.11 -1.55 -17.67
N LEU A 263 21.95 -1.65 -18.31
CA LEU A 263 21.68 -2.61 -19.38
C LEU A 263 21.60 -1.86 -20.72
N ALA A 264 22.42 -2.25 -21.71
CA ALA A 264 22.38 -1.63 -23.02
C ALA A 264 21.01 -1.83 -23.70
N ASN A 265 20.53 -0.84 -24.47
CA ASN A 265 19.25 -0.97 -25.19
C ASN A 265 19.31 -2.11 -26.21
N GLY A 266 18.26 -2.93 -26.27
CA GLY A 266 18.22 -4.15 -27.10
C GLY A 266 19.05 -5.34 -26.58
N LYS A 267 19.81 -5.19 -25.49
CA LYS A 267 20.48 -6.33 -24.83
C LYS A 267 19.51 -7.06 -23.90
N GLU A 268 19.53 -8.39 -23.94
CA GLU A 268 18.95 -9.26 -22.92
C GLU A 268 20.03 -9.69 -21.90
N PRO A 269 19.72 -9.74 -20.59
CA PRO A 269 20.66 -10.22 -19.57
C PRO A 269 20.81 -11.74 -19.65
N LEU A 270 22.04 -12.24 -19.54
CA LEU A 270 22.31 -13.68 -19.44
C LEU A 270 22.44 -14.10 -17.96
N TYR A 271 22.07 -15.34 -17.62
CA TYR A 271 22.22 -15.87 -16.26
C TYR A 271 23.67 -15.78 -15.72
N SER A 272 24.67 -15.93 -16.60
CA SER A 272 26.09 -15.76 -16.27
C SER A 272 26.49 -14.32 -15.93
N GLU A 273 25.59 -13.36 -16.09
CA GLU A 273 25.77 -11.94 -15.71
C GLU A 273 25.07 -11.61 -14.39
N MET A 274 24.39 -12.57 -13.76
CA MET A 274 23.91 -12.44 -12.40
C MET A 274 25.10 -12.36 -11.42
N PRO A 275 25.10 -11.43 -10.46
CA PRO A 275 26.18 -11.35 -9.46
C PRO A 275 26.35 -12.65 -8.68
N GLY A 276 27.61 -13.12 -8.56
CA GLY A 276 27.95 -14.37 -7.91
C GLY A 276 27.58 -14.45 -6.42
N ALA A 277 27.76 -15.62 -5.81
CA ALA A 277 27.44 -15.85 -4.40
C ALA A 277 28.26 -14.97 -3.42
N SER A 278 29.43 -14.50 -3.83
CA SER A 278 30.28 -13.56 -3.08
C SER A 278 29.94 -12.08 -3.29
N ALA A 279 28.95 -11.75 -4.11
CA ALA A 279 28.48 -10.39 -4.29
C ALA A 279 27.57 -9.94 -3.14
N GLU A 280 27.34 -8.63 -3.03
CA GLU A 280 26.44 -8.06 -2.04
C GLU A 280 24.97 -8.30 -2.43
N TRP A 281 24.24 -9.03 -1.58
CA TRP A 281 22.87 -9.50 -1.80
C TRP A 281 22.00 -9.15 -0.60
N GLN A 282 21.37 -7.97 -0.63
CA GLN A 282 20.50 -7.49 0.45
C GLN A 282 19.17 -8.28 0.50
N PRO A 283 18.64 -8.67 1.67
CA PRO A 283 17.30 -9.20 1.77
C PRO A 283 16.27 -8.15 1.34
N ILE A 284 15.27 -8.55 0.55
CA ILE A 284 14.07 -7.75 0.29
C ILE A 284 12.83 -8.63 0.46
N ARG A 285 11.80 -8.06 1.10
CA ARG A 285 10.50 -8.72 1.27
C ARG A 285 9.45 -7.95 0.49
N ALA A 286 8.50 -8.69 -0.09
CA ALA A 286 7.33 -8.11 -0.71
C ALA A 286 6.49 -7.32 0.32
N GLU A 287 6.03 -6.15 -0.09
CA GLU A 287 4.97 -5.40 0.60
C GLU A 287 3.59 -6.00 0.28
N ARG A 288 2.52 -5.26 0.57
CA ARG A 288 1.14 -5.75 0.45
C ARG A 288 0.84 -6.25 -0.95
N ARG A 289 -0.06 -7.23 -1.03
CA ARG A 289 -0.47 -7.98 -2.22
C ARG A 289 0.66 -8.82 -2.86
N GLY A 290 1.83 -8.91 -2.24
CA GLY A 290 2.96 -9.67 -2.77
C GLY A 290 3.89 -8.89 -3.72
N LEU A 291 3.85 -7.56 -3.67
CA LEU A 291 4.70 -6.68 -4.49
C LEU A 291 6.12 -6.55 -3.90
N VAL A 292 7.14 -7.03 -4.61
CA VAL A 292 8.55 -6.72 -4.35
C VAL A 292 8.86 -5.37 -5.01
N ASN A 293 8.86 -4.30 -4.22
CA ASN A 293 9.03 -2.92 -4.70
C ASN A 293 10.51 -2.48 -4.63
N ILE A 294 11.21 -2.57 -5.76
CA ILE A 294 12.63 -2.18 -5.89
C ILE A 294 12.78 -0.65 -5.92
N SER A 295 11.76 0.11 -6.33
CA SER A 295 11.81 1.58 -6.32
C SER A 295 12.01 2.17 -4.92
N ARG A 296 11.53 1.51 -3.85
CA ARG A 296 11.86 1.92 -2.46
C ARG A 296 13.35 1.84 -2.14
N VAL A 297 14.11 1.00 -2.84
CA VAL A 297 15.55 0.79 -2.62
C VAL A 297 16.42 1.67 -3.52
N PHE A 298 16.10 1.74 -4.82
CA PHE A 298 16.97 2.40 -5.81
C PHE A 298 16.43 3.70 -6.40
N GLY A 299 15.17 4.08 -6.13
CA GLY A 299 14.58 5.31 -6.65
C GLY A 299 14.68 5.41 -8.18
N LYS A 300 15.20 6.53 -8.67
CA LYS A 300 15.69 6.69 -10.06
C LYS A 300 17.23 6.53 -10.11
N PRO A 301 17.77 5.31 -10.31
CA PRO A 301 19.22 5.05 -10.21
C PRO A 301 20.02 5.54 -11.42
N LEU A 302 19.37 5.73 -12.58
CA LEU A 302 19.96 6.17 -13.85
C LEU A 302 19.04 7.24 -14.49
N PRO A 303 19.56 8.05 -15.43
CA PRO A 303 18.73 8.97 -16.20
C PRO A 303 17.62 8.26 -16.97
N GLU A 304 16.47 8.92 -17.13
CA GLU A 304 15.32 8.38 -17.87
C GLU A 304 15.71 7.95 -19.29
N GLN A 305 14.99 6.95 -19.83
CA GLN A 305 15.35 6.18 -21.04
C GLN A 305 16.58 5.26 -20.93
N THR A 306 17.40 5.36 -19.87
CA THR A 306 18.46 4.38 -19.59
C THR A 306 17.89 3.18 -18.84
N ARG A 307 18.08 1.95 -19.36
CA ARG A 307 17.66 0.72 -18.66
C ARG A 307 18.62 0.43 -17.50
N ALA A 308 18.13 0.52 -16.27
CA ALA A 308 18.76 -0.13 -15.12
C ALA A 308 18.27 -1.58 -15.07
N VAL A 309 19.12 -2.54 -14.67
CA VAL A 309 18.74 -3.92 -14.37
C VAL A 309 19.21 -4.29 -12.98
N ALA A 310 18.38 -5.01 -12.24
CA ALA A 310 18.71 -5.60 -10.95
C ALA A 310 18.20 -7.04 -10.92
N TRP A 311 18.88 -7.88 -10.15
CA TRP A 311 18.51 -9.28 -9.98
C TRP A 311 17.80 -9.47 -8.65
N LEU A 312 16.62 -10.07 -8.70
CA LEU A 312 15.97 -10.69 -7.54
C LEU A 312 16.27 -12.20 -7.58
N LYS A 313 16.56 -12.83 -6.45
CA LYS A 313 16.61 -14.29 -6.38
C LYS A 313 16.10 -14.87 -5.07
N THR A 314 15.61 -16.10 -5.14
CA THR A 314 15.06 -16.84 -4.00
C THR A 314 15.19 -18.34 -4.22
N THR A 315 14.91 -19.14 -3.19
CA THR A 315 14.93 -20.60 -3.24
C THR A 315 13.52 -21.14 -3.07
N ILE A 316 13.13 -22.10 -3.91
CA ILE A 316 11.93 -22.91 -3.73
C ILE A 316 12.38 -24.37 -3.61
N ALA A 317 12.23 -24.94 -2.41
CA ALA A 317 12.48 -26.35 -2.18
C ALA A 317 11.30 -27.17 -2.69
N SER A 318 11.54 -28.34 -3.28
CA SER A 318 10.50 -29.23 -3.78
C SER A 318 10.75 -30.67 -3.36
N ASP A 319 9.74 -31.33 -2.79
CA ASP A 319 9.85 -32.71 -2.28
C ASP A 319 10.11 -33.74 -3.39
N ARG A 320 9.87 -33.34 -4.64
CA ARG A 320 9.90 -34.18 -5.84
C ARG A 320 10.17 -33.34 -7.08
N LYS A 321 10.57 -33.98 -8.18
CA LYS A 321 10.52 -33.35 -9.51
C LYS A 321 9.06 -33.08 -9.87
N GLN A 322 8.70 -31.83 -10.16
CA GLN A 322 7.35 -31.43 -10.56
C GLN A 322 7.37 -30.13 -11.35
N ALA A 323 6.18 -29.61 -11.68
CA ALA A 323 6.04 -28.28 -12.26
C ALA A 323 4.87 -27.55 -11.59
N LYS A 324 5.02 -26.24 -11.34
CA LYS A 324 3.97 -25.38 -10.79
C LYS A 324 3.51 -24.37 -11.83
N LYS A 325 2.22 -24.07 -11.86
CA LYS A 325 1.72 -22.90 -12.59
C LYS A 325 2.05 -21.65 -11.80
N VAL A 326 2.52 -20.61 -12.48
CA VAL A 326 2.87 -19.32 -11.89
C VAL A 326 2.06 -18.22 -12.54
N GLU A 327 1.50 -17.33 -11.73
CA GLU A 327 1.02 -16.02 -12.12
C GLU A 327 2.12 -15.01 -11.74
N ILE A 328 2.43 -14.06 -12.63
CA ILE A 328 3.57 -13.16 -12.45
C ILE A 328 3.21 -11.75 -12.94
N GLY A 329 3.59 -10.76 -12.13
CA GLY A 329 3.41 -9.33 -12.40
C GLY A 329 4.73 -8.61 -12.39
N TRP A 330 4.95 -7.69 -13.35
CA TRP A 330 6.22 -6.97 -13.45
C TRP A 330 6.08 -5.63 -14.15
N THR A 331 7.05 -4.75 -13.92
CA THR A 331 7.23 -3.48 -14.64
C THR A 331 8.28 -3.61 -15.74
N ARG A 332 7.97 -3.11 -16.94
CA ARG A 332 8.85 -3.04 -18.13
C ARG A 332 9.34 -4.39 -18.66
N GLU A 333 10.40 -4.99 -18.12
CA GLU A 333 11.04 -6.15 -18.76
C GLU A 333 11.62 -7.11 -17.74
N MET A 334 11.43 -8.41 -17.96
CA MET A 334 11.71 -9.44 -16.98
C MET A 334 12.21 -10.73 -17.65
N TRP A 335 13.27 -11.32 -17.10
CA TRP A 335 13.78 -12.63 -17.49
C TRP A 335 13.87 -13.54 -16.26
N VAL A 336 13.09 -14.62 -16.26
CA VAL A 336 13.01 -15.60 -15.18
C VAL A 336 13.88 -16.81 -15.52
N PHE A 337 14.82 -17.10 -14.63
CA PHE A 337 15.72 -18.25 -14.70
C PHE A 337 15.45 -19.22 -13.54
N VAL A 338 15.53 -20.51 -13.82
CA VAL A 338 15.48 -21.57 -12.79
C VAL A 338 16.67 -22.48 -12.98
N ASN A 339 17.46 -22.68 -11.92
CA ASN A 339 18.66 -23.53 -11.92
C ASN A 339 19.58 -23.24 -13.14
N GLY A 340 19.78 -21.95 -13.45
CA GLY A 340 20.60 -21.47 -14.56
C GLY A 340 19.96 -21.45 -15.96
N LYS A 341 18.71 -21.91 -16.13
CA LYS A 341 18.01 -21.96 -17.43
C LYS A 341 16.94 -20.88 -17.50
N LEU A 342 16.87 -20.13 -18.60
CA LEU A 342 15.76 -19.21 -18.87
C LEU A 342 14.48 -20.04 -19.06
N VAL A 343 13.40 -19.71 -18.32
CA VAL A 343 12.10 -20.40 -18.41
C VAL A 343 10.96 -19.49 -18.85
N TYR A 344 11.08 -18.17 -18.66
CA TYR A 344 10.11 -17.18 -19.11
C TYR A 344 10.79 -15.82 -19.30
N THR A 345 10.39 -15.08 -20.34
CA THR A 345 10.75 -13.67 -20.53
C THR A 345 9.61 -12.98 -21.27
N ASP A 346 9.29 -11.74 -20.87
CA ASP A 346 8.18 -10.97 -21.43
C ASP A 346 8.29 -9.47 -21.08
N GLN A 347 7.54 -8.63 -21.79
CA GLN A 347 7.56 -7.16 -21.67
C GLN A 347 6.22 -6.61 -21.19
N ASN A 348 6.25 -5.51 -20.44
CA ASN A 348 5.09 -4.78 -19.91
C ASN A 348 5.34 -3.26 -20.00
N PHE A 349 5.28 -2.74 -21.22
CA PHE A 349 5.46 -1.33 -21.55
C PHE A 349 4.13 -0.58 -21.56
N PHE A 350 4.04 0.53 -20.84
CA PHE A 350 2.82 1.35 -20.81
C PHE A 350 2.58 2.10 -22.13
N GLU A 351 3.64 2.55 -22.80
CA GLU A 351 3.55 3.39 -24.01
C GLU A 351 3.56 2.59 -25.32
N VAL A 352 3.53 1.24 -25.27
CA VAL A 352 3.64 0.37 -26.46
C VAL A 352 2.54 -0.70 -26.43
N ASP A 353 1.47 -0.49 -27.18
CA ASP A 353 0.25 -1.31 -27.19
C ASP A 353 0.49 -2.82 -27.34
N SER A 354 1.39 -3.23 -28.24
CA SER A 354 1.71 -4.64 -28.48
C SER A 354 2.47 -5.32 -27.33
N ALA A 355 3.08 -4.55 -26.43
CA ALA A 355 3.84 -4.99 -25.27
C ALA A 355 3.19 -4.56 -23.93
N ARG A 356 1.93 -4.12 -23.97
CA ARG A 356 1.18 -3.62 -22.81
C ARG A 356 0.31 -4.74 -22.23
N LYS A 357 0.64 -5.23 -21.04
CA LYS A 357 -0.14 -6.29 -20.37
C LYS A 357 -1.32 -5.72 -19.59
N ALA A 358 -2.30 -6.56 -19.29
CA ALA A 358 -3.41 -6.20 -18.40
C ALA A 358 -2.94 -6.14 -16.93
N PRO A 359 -3.40 -5.15 -16.12
CA PRO A 359 -4.25 -4.02 -16.47
C PRO A 359 -3.42 -2.80 -16.93
N ASP A 360 -3.44 -2.52 -18.24
CA ASP A 360 -2.93 -1.27 -18.84
C ASP A 360 -1.49 -0.90 -18.41
N GLY A 361 -0.54 -1.82 -18.56
CA GLY A 361 0.90 -1.54 -18.37
C GLY A 361 1.38 -1.49 -16.90
N ARG A 362 0.49 -1.81 -15.94
CA ARG A 362 0.72 -1.77 -14.49
C ARG A 362 1.13 -3.15 -13.97
N CYS A 363 1.84 -3.21 -12.85
CA CYS A 363 2.22 -4.44 -12.18
C CYS A 363 0.98 -5.13 -11.58
N SER A 364 0.66 -6.34 -12.04
CA SER A 364 -0.40 -7.21 -11.49
C SER A 364 -0.09 -8.67 -11.80
N LEU A 365 -0.55 -9.61 -10.97
CA LEU A 365 -0.48 -11.05 -11.27
C LEU A 365 -1.20 -11.44 -12.58
N GLU A 366 -2.05 -10.55 -13.11
CA GLU A 366 -2.69 -10.64 -14.43
C GLU A 366 -1.74 -10.40 -15.62
N ASN A 367 -0.51 -9.91 -15.40
CA ASN A 367 0.37 -9.51 -16.51
C ASN A 367 0.80 -10.70 -17.38
N GLY A 368 0.99 -11.87 -16.76
CA GLY A 368 1.40 -13.09 -17.45
C GLY A 368 1.46 -14.30 -16.53
N GLY A 369 1.81 -15.45 -17.10
CA GLY A 369 1.96 -16.68 -16.35
C GLY A 369 2.69 -17.75 -17.14
N PHE A 370 3.36 -18.65 -16.43
CA PHE A 370 4.23 -19.68 -17.02
C PHE A 370 4.24 -20.95 -16.16
N THR A 371 4.92 -21.98 -16.66
CA THR A 371 5.15 -23.23 -15.93
C THR A 371 6.55 -23.22 -15.35
N LEU A 372 6.66 -23.18 -14.02
CA LEU A 372 7.91 -23.26 -13.26
C LEU A 372 8.35 -24.72 -13.12
N PRO A 373 9.44 -25.17 -13.76
CA PRO A 373 9.96 -26.51 -13.56
C PRO A 373 10.72 -26.56 -12.22
N LEU A 374 10.46 -27.59 -11.41
CA LEU A 374 11.17 -27.84 -10.14
C LEU A 374 11.79 -29.24 -10.18
N GLU A 375 13.09 -29.32 -9.90
CA GLU A 375 13.76 -30.56 -9.53
C GLU A 375 13.52 -30.87 -8.05
N ALA A 376 13.80 -32.10 -7.61
CA ALA A 376 13.74 -32.44 -6.18
C ALA A 376 14.89 -31.77 -5.40
N GLY A 377 14.61 -31.25 -4.21
CA GLY A 377 15.53 -30.43 -3.43
C GLY A 377 15.37 -28.92 -3.71
N ASP A 378 16.42 -28.15 -3.45
CA ASP A 378 16.43 -26.70 -3.62
C ASP A 378 16.51 -26.29 -5.10
N ASN A 379 15.63 -25.38 -5.51
CA ASN A 379 15.67 -24.75 -6.82
C ASN A 379 15.94 -23.25 -6.66
N GLU A 380 16.99 -22.72 -7.29
CA GLU A 380 17.19 -21.26 -7.34
C GLU A 380 16.29 -20.68 -8.44
N VAL A 381 15.42 -19.73 -8.05
CA VAL A 381 14.63 -18.92 -8.95
C VAL A 381 15.21 -17.51 -8.95
N ALA A 382 15.78 -17.11 -10.09
CA ALA A 382 16.40 -15.81 -10.30
C ALA A 382 15.60 -15.02 -11.35
N VAL A 383 15.44 -13.72 -11.13
CA VAL A 383 14.70 -12.82 -12.00
C VAL A 383 15.55 -11.58 -12.26
N ALA A 384 16.02 -11.42 -13.49
CA ALA A 384 16.53 -10.11 -13.93
C ALA A 384 15.32 -9.23 -14.25
N LEU A 385 15.19 -8.10 -13.58
CA LEU A 385 14.12 -7.13 -13.80
C LEU A 385 14.74 -5.81 -14.24
N ALA A 386 14.43 -5.33 -15.44
CA ALA A 386 14.91 -4.06 -15.96
C ALA A 386 13.84 -2.97 -15.88
N ASN A 387 14.25 -1.72 -15.69
CA ASN A 387 13.37 -0.55 -15.68
C ASN A 387 14.10 0.71 -16.18
N ASN A 388 13.33 1.62 -16.78
CA ASN A 388 13.74 2.93 -17.26
C ASN A 388 12.66 4.03 -17.05
N TYR A 389 11.50 3.69 -16.46
CA TYR A 389 10.28 4.51 -16.51
C TYR A 389 9.30 4.16 -15.36
N PHE A 390 9.10 5.08 -14.42
CA PHE A 390 8.28 4.93 -13.19
C PHE A 390 8.62 3.69 -12.35
N GLY A 391 7.62 2.98 -11.82
CA GLY A 391 7.79 1.92 -10.82
C GLY A 391 8.71 0.79 -11.26
N TRP A 392 9.37 0.18 -10.29
CA TRP A 392 10.23 -0.99 -10.45
C TRP A 392 9.77 -2.08 -9.49
N GLY A 393 9.04 -3.09 -9.99
CA GLY A 393 8.47 -4.10 -9.12
C GLY A 393 8.19 -5.45 -9.78
N LEU A 394 8.14 -6.49 -8.94
CA LEU A 394 7.83 -7.88 -9.26
C LEU A 394 6.74 -8.41 -8.32
N MET A 395 5.85 -9.25 -8.81
CA MET A 395 4.92 -10.08 -8.04
C MET A 395 5.02 -11.51 -8.59
N LEU A 396 5.11 -12.54 -7.75
CA LEU A 396 5.13 -13.93 -8.21
C LEU A 396 4.28 -14.80 -7.28
N ARG A 397 3.30 -15.50 -7.83
CA ARG A 397 2.44 -16.46 -7.11
C ARG A 397 2.49 -17.84 -7.75
N LEU A 398 2.76 -18.87 -6.94
CA LEU A 398 2.44 -20.25 -7.33
C LEU A 398 0.93 -20.47 -7.21
N ALA A 399 0.29 -21.04 -8.23
CA ALA A 399 -1.14 -21.36 -8.18
C ALA A 399 -1.48 -22.45 -7.15
N ASP A 400 -0.49 -23.29 -6.80
CA ASP A 400 -0.54 -24.24 -5.70
C ASP A 400 0.88 -24.46 -5.11
N THR A 401 0.95 -24.83 -3.84
CA THR A 401 2.22 -25.07 -3.12
C THR A 401 2.44 -26.55 -2.77
N GLU A 402 1.75 -27.50 -3.42
CA GLU A 402 1.76 -28.89 -2.97
C GLU A 402 3.16 -29.54 -3.12
N GLY A 403 3.82 -29.79 -1.98
CA GLY A 403 5.21 -30.24 -1.94
C GLY A 403 6.23 -29.26 -2.55
N ALA A 404 5.90 -27.96 -2.57
CA ALA A 404 6.78 -26.87 -3.02
C ALA A 404 6.82 -25.78 -1.94
N HIS A 405 7.95 -25.69 -1.23
CA HIS A 405 8.12 -24.88 -0.04
C HIS A 405 8.87 -23.60 -0.37
N LEU A 406 8.23 -22.45 -0.11
CA LEU A 406 8.79 -21.13 -0.38
C LEU A 406 9.79 -20.72 0.70
N ALA A 407 10.85 -19.99 0.32
CA ALA A 407 11.82 -19.44 1.26
C ALA A 407 11.15 -18.68 2.42
N ALA A 408 11.56 -19.02 3.65
CA ALA A 408 11.11 -18.36 4.87
C ALA A 408 11.52 -16.88 4.93
N ALA A 409 10.95 -16.13 5.88
CA ALA A 409 11.42 -14.78 6.16
C ALA A 409 12.88 -14.83 6.65
N MET A 410 13.77 -14.08 5.99
CA MET A 410 15.15 -13.96 6.43
C MET A 410 15.18 -13.09 7.69
N THR A 411 15.54 -13.69 8.82
CA THR A 411 15.84 -12.94 10.04
C THR A 411 17.02 -12.03 9.75
N VAL A 412 16.83 -10.71 9.92
CA VAL A 412 17.95 -9.80 10.06
C VAL A 412 18.57 -10.11 11.42
N GLU A 413 19.74 -10.76 11.42
CA GLU A 413 20.56 -10.81 12.62
C GLU A 413 20.92 -9.37 12.99
N GLU A 414 20.64 -8.98 14.24
CA GLU A 414 21.03 -7.66 14.73
C GLU A 414 22.56 -7.55 14.63
N THR A 415 23.04 -6.66 13.75
CA THR A 415 24.47 -6.37 13.59
C THR A 415 24.96 -5.62 14.81
N GLY A 416 25.27 -6.38 15.86
CA GLY A 416 25.59 -5.90 17.20
C GLY A 416 26.76 -4.92 17.25
N GLN A 417 26.45 -3.64 17.11
CA GLN A 417 27.37 -2.57 17.46
C GLN A 417 27.48 -2.52 18.98
N GLY A 418 28.52 -3.18 19.51
CA GLY A 418 28.88 -3.09 20.91
C GLY A 418 29.21 -1.63 21.27
N GLY A 419 28.39 -1.03 22.12
CA GLY A 419 28.70 0.28 22.71
C GLY A 419 30.00 0.20 23.54
N PRO A 420 30.83 1.25 23.53
CA PRO A 420 32.01 1.30 24.39
C PRO A 420 31.62 1.31 25.87
N ARG A 421 32.53 0.80 26.71
CA ARG A 421 32.48 0.92 28.18
C ARG A 421 33.12 2.22 28.65
#